data_AF-A0A8T7DXQ3-F1
#
_entry.id   AF-A0A8T7DXQ3-F1
#
_cell.length_a   1.000
_cell.length_b   1.000
_cell.length_c   1.000
_cell.angle_alpha   90.00
_cell.angle_beta   90.00
_cell.angle_gamma   90.00
#
_symmetry.space_group_name_H-M   'P 1'
#
loop_
_entity.id
_entity.type
_entity.pdbx_description
1 polymer ?
#
loop_
_entity_poly.entity_id
_entity_poly.type
_entity_poly.pdbx_seq_one_letter_code
_entity_poly.pdbx_strand_id
1 'polypeptide(L)'
;GFGWEDIGVIKLGYQWTMVNMDWRVGYSHADQAIPEKEVLFNILAPATVRDRLTFGLTKAVGATQEFNFAFMYALNESVKGPNAFDPPNAGGTGQTIEIEMSQIDIQAGWAWKF
;
A
#
# COMPACT_ATOMS: atom_id res chain seq x y z
N GLY A 1 3.75 -21.77 -2.44
CA GLY A 1 3.19 -20.44 -2.13
C GLY A 1 4.16 -19.38 -2.63
N PHE A 2 3.88 -18.09 -2.41
CA PHE A 2 4.72 -16.97 -2.89
C PHE A 2 5.93 -16.64 -1.99
N GLY A 3 6.20 -17.46 -0.96
CA GLY A 3 7.38 -17.30 -0.10
C GLY A 3 7.36 -16.07 0.82
N TRP A 4 6.18 -15.47 1.03
CA TRP A 4 6.04 -14.27 1.86
C TRP A 4 6.38 -14.53 3.32
N GLU A 5 6.99 -13.53 3.93
CA GLU A 5 7.33 -13.50 5.36
C GLU A 5 6.32 -12.63 6.13
N ASP A 6 6.27 -12.82 7.44
CA ASP A 6 5.48 -11.99 8.34
C ASP A 6 5.99 -10.54 8.29
N ILE A 7 5.07 -9.58 8.28
CA ILE A 7 5.41 -8.14 8.23
C ILE A 7 4.95 -7.38 9.47
N GLY A 8 5.75 -6.42 9.91
CA GLY A 8 5.33 -5.35 10.80
C GLY A 8 4.73 -4.19 10.02
N VAL A 9 3.76 -3.50 10.62
CA VAL A 9 3.20 -2.25 10.08
C VAL A 9 3.06 -1.22 11.19
N ILE A 10 3.65 -0.04 11.00
CA ILE A 10 3.49 1.10 11.91
C ILE A 10 2.67 2.17 11.18
N LYS A 11 1.70 2.75 11.89
CA LYS A 11 0.80 3.77 11.35
C LYS A 11 0.72 4.97 12.29
N LEU A 12 0.80 6.17 11.72
CA LEU A 12 0.55 7.42 12.42
C LEU A 12 -0.58 8.16 11.70
N GLY A 13 -1.49 8.75 12.47
CA GLY A 13 -2.60 9.52 11.93
C GLY A 13 -2.97 10.69 12.82
N TYR A 14 -3.51 11.73 12.21
CA TYR A 14 -4.04 12.90 12.89
C TYR A 14 -5.41 13.26 12.35
N GLN A 15 -6.31 13.66 13.24
CA GLN A 15 -7.65 14.13 12.91
C GLN A 15 -7.89 15.49 13.56
N TRP A 16 -8.51 16.41 12.83
CA TRP A 16 -8.97 17.68 13.37
C TRP A 16 -10.30 18.11 12.74
N THR A 17 -11.05 18.92 13.47
CA THR A 17 -12.36 19.41 13.03
C THR A 17 -12.28 20.90 12.72
N MET A 18 -12.78 21.31 11.55
CA MET A 18 -12.91 22.70 11.14
C MET A 18 -14.23 22.89 10.38
N VAL A 19 -15.02 23.88 10.81
CA VAL A 19 -16.23 24.37 10.11
C VAL A 19 -17.09 23.21 9.57
N ASN A 20 -17.68 22.39 10.44
CA ASN A 20 -18.53 21.22 10.10
C ASN A 20 -17.88 20.08 9.31
N MET A 21 -16.55 20.08 9.18
CA MET A 21 -15.79 19.02 8.53
C MET A 21 -14.74 18.44 9.48
N ASP A 22 -14.67 17.12 9.54
CA ASP A 22 -13.55 16.39 10.14
C ASP A 22 -12.55 16.06 9.03
N TRP A 23 -11.29 16.38 9.25
CA TRP A 23 -10.18 16.09 8.34
C TRP A 23 -9.29 15.03 8.96
N ARG A 24 -8.75 14.14 8.13
CA ARG A 24 -7.85 13.06 8.53
C ARG A 24 -6.67 13.03 7.59
N VAL A 25 -5.48 12.87 8.16
CA VAL A 25 -4.26 12.57 7.42
C VAL A 25 -3.55 11.42 8.13
N GLY A 26 -2.82 10.63 7.36
CA GLY A 26 -2.05 9.54 7.92
C GLY A 26 -0.90 9.10 7.03
N TYR A 27 -0.02 8.35 7.65
CA TYR A 27 1.09 7.68 7.02
C TYR A 27 1.27 6.30 7.64
N SER A 28 1.63 5.32 6.82
CA SER A 28 2.03 4.01 7.31
C SER A 28 3.26 3.52 6.59
N HIS A 29 4.12 2.84 7.34
CA HIS A 29 5.26 2.08 6.82
C HIS A 29 5.06 0.61 7.15
N ALA A 30 5.34 -0.26 6.19
CA ALA A 30 5.32 -1.71 6.33
C ALA A 30 6.67 -2.31 5.95
N ASP A 31 7.01 -3.42 6.58
CA ASP A 31 8.15 -4.24 6.15
C ASP A 31 7.88 -4.89 4.79
N GLN A 32 8.95 -5.30 4.10
CA GLN A 32 8.83 -5.98 2.81
C GLN A 32 8.43 -7.45 3.03
N ALA A 33 7.28 -7.85 2.47
CA ALA A 33 6.79 -9.22 2.57
C ALA A 33 7.53 -10.19 1.65
N ILE A 34 8.10 -9.70 0.53
CA ILE A 34 8.76 -10.51 -0.49
C ILE A 34 10.27 -10.57 -0.23
N PRO A 35 10.83 -11.74 0.14
CA PRO A 35 12.28 -11.90 0.22
C PRO A 35 12.90 -11.80 -1.18
N GLU A 36 14.11 -11.25 -1.28
CA GLU A 36 14.81 -11.07 -2.57
C GLU A 36 14.94 -12.37 -3.38
N LYS A 37 15.10 -13.51 -2.71
CA LYS A 37 15.19 -14.84 -3.36
C LYS A 37 13.87 -15.33 -3.98
N GLU A 38 12.73 -14.74 -3.61
CA GLU A 38 11.38 -15.17 -4.02
C GLU A 38 10.76 -14.24 -5.09
N VAL A 39 11.52 -13.27 -5.63
CA VAL A 39 11.00 -12.27 -6.58
C VAL A 39 10.43 -12.89 -7.86
N LEU A 40 11.02 -13.97 -8.35
CA LEU A 40 10.59 -14.66 -9.58
C LEU A 40 9.12 -15.11 -9.54
N PHE A 41 8.68 -15.74 -8.45
CA PHE A 41 7.27 -16.17 -8.33
C PHE A 41 6.33 -14.99 -8.04
N ASN A 42 6.86 -13.92 -7.46
CA ASN A 42 6.10 -12.72 -7.11
C ASN A 42 5.82 -11.76 -8.27
N ILE A 43 6.32 -12.07 -9.48
CA ILE A 43 5.92 -11.39 -10.72
C ILE A 43 4.38 -11.43 -10.89
N LEU A 44 3.73 -12.52 -10.48
CA LEU A 44 2.28 -12.70 -10.60
C LEU A 44 1.46 -12.00 -9.50
N ALA A 45 2.10 -11.67 -8.38
CA ALA A 45 1.45 -11.08 -7.20
C ALA A 45 2.38 -10.04 -6.56
N PRO A 46 2.65 -8.91 -7.23
CA PRO A 46 3.52 -7.88 -6.70
C PRO A 46 2.87 -7.21 -5.47
N ALA A 47 3.56 -7.29 -4.33
CA ALA A 47 3.17 -6.67 -3.07
C ALA A 47 4.30 -5.78 -2.52
N THR A 48 4.91 -4.98 -3.40
CA THR A 48 6.16 -4.26 -3.09
C THR A 48 5.95 -3.00 -2.24
N VAL A 49 4.73 -2.45 -2.21
CA VAL A 49 4.40 -1.19 -1.52
C VAL A 49 4.61 -1.29 -0.01
N ARG A 50 5.47 -0.41 0.51
CA ARG A 50 5.75 -0.26 1.94
C ARG A 50 5.10 0.98 2.52
N ASP A 51 5.25 2.10 1.82
CA ASP A 51 4.84 3.41 2.31
C ASP A 51 3.49 3.85 1.71
N ARG A 52 2.59 4.31 2.57
CA ARG A 52 1.27 4.82 2.18
C ARG A 52 1.01 6.16 2.85
N LEU A 53 0.54 7.12 2.05
CA LEU A 53 0.00 8.39 2.51
C LEU A 53 -1.52 8.32 2.42
N THR A 54 -2.22 8.74 3.46
CA THR A 54 -3.68 8.75 3.49
C THR A 54 -4.20 10.14 3.80
N PHE A 55 -5.35 10.44 3.20
CA PHE A 55 -6.13 11.64 3.42
C PHE A 55 -7.60 11.25 3.51
N GLY A 56 -8.37 11.93 4.36
CA GLY A 56 -9.80 11.73 4.43
C GLY A 56 -10.53 12.94 4.97
N LEU A 57 -11.82 13.01 4.68
CA LEU A 57 -12.71 13.99 5.25
C LEU A 57 -14.10 13.40 5.53
N THR A 58 -14.74 13.92 6.56
CA THR A 58 -16.17 13.71 6.82
C THR A 58 -16.83 15.08 6.89
N LYS A 59 -17.93 15.26 6.16
CA LYS A 59 -18.70 16.51 6.16
C LYS A 59 -20.11 16.24 6.66
N ALA A 60 -20.53 16.96 7.69
CA ALA A 60 -21.93 16.95 8.11
C ALA A 60 -22.82 17.59 7.02
N VAL A 61 -23.91 16.92 6.69
CA VAL A 61 -24.92 17.37 5.71
C VAL A 61 -26.26 17.47 6.44
N GLY A 62 -26.66 18.69 6.79
CA GLY A 62 -27.84 18.90 7.64
C GLY A 62 -27.62 18.33 9.05
N ALA A 63 -28.71 17.96 9.72
CA ALA A 63 -28.66 17.46 11.10
C ALA A 63 -28.43 15.95 11.22
N THR A 64 -28.73 15.18 10.16
CA THR A 64 -28.84 13.71 10.25
C THR A 64 -28.05 12.97 9.17
N GLN A 65 -27.22 13.65 8.39
CA GLN A 65 -26.46 12.99 7.32
C GLN A 65 -25.00 13.40 7.35
N GLU A 66 -24.16 12.54 6.78
CA GLU A 66 -22.75 12.84 6.58
C GLU A 66 -22.23 12.23 5.27
N PHE A 67 -21.32 12.97 4.63
CA PHE A 67 -20.54 12.52 3.50
C PHE A 67 -19.13 12.18 3.98
N ASN A 68 -18.61 11.03 3.57
CA ASN A 68 -17.27 10.55 3.89
C ASN A 68 -16.45 10.38 2.61
N PHE A 69 -15.19 10.79 2.64
CA PHE A 69 -14.24 10.60 1.56
C PHE A 69 -12.89 10.15 2.13
N ALA A 70 -12.25 9.21 1.44
CA ALA A 70 -10.90 8.76 1.75
C ALA A 70 -10.09 8.59 0.46
N PHE A 71 -8.81 8.91 0.57
CA PHE A 71 -7.81 8.79 -0.48
C PHE A 71 -6.56 8.17 0.13
N MET A 72 -5.94 7.23 -0.59
CA MET A 72 -4.64 6.68 -0.26
C MET A 72 -3.74 6.71 -1.50
N TYR A 73 -2.51 7.15 -1.31
CA TYR A 73 -1.43 6.96 -2.28
C TYR A 73 -0.34 6.08 -1.69
N ALA A 74 -0.12 4.94 -2.32
CA ALA A 74 1.00 4.04 -2.07
C ALA A 74 2.19 4.47 -2.94
N LEU A 75 3.29 4.81 -2.29
CA LEU A 75 4.52 5.25 -2.95
C LEU A 75 5.12 4.10 -3.78
N ASN A 76 5.78 4.45 -4.89
CA ASN A 76 6.41 3.46 -5.75
C ASN A 76 7.57 2.79 -5.01
N GLU A 77 7.55 1.47 -4.94
CA GLU A 77 8.59 0.66 -4.32
C GLU A 77 8.92 -0.54 -5.20
N SER A 78 10.21 -0.90 -5.25
CA SER A 78 10.69 -2.03 -6.04
C SER A 78 11.44 -3.07 -5.20
N VAL A 79 11.38 -4.32 -5.64
CA VAL A 79 12.11 -5.45 -5.03
C VAL A 79 12.90 -6.14 -6.14
N LYS A 80 14.17 -6.40 -5.87
CA LYS A 80 15.10 -7.06 -6.79
C LYS A 80 15.49 -8.43 -6.29
N GLY A 81 15.68 -9.35 -7.21
CA GLY A 81 16.02 -10.72 -6.87
C GLY A 81 16.60 -11.51 -8.04
N PRO A 82 17.41 -12.55 -7.80
CA PRO A 82 17.95 -13.38 -8.87
C PRO A 82 16.85 -14.22 -9.54
N ASN A 83 16.99 -14.46 -10.84
CA ASN A 83 16.20 -15.47 -11.53
C ASN A 83 16.75 -16.87 -11.21
N ALA A 84 16.00 -17.66 -10.43
CA ALA A 84 16.39 -19.03 -10.08
C ALA A 84 16.53 -19.97 -11.29
N PHE A 85 15.92 -19.64 -12.45
CA PHE A 85 16.05 -20.40 -13.70
C PHE A 85 17.22 -19.97 -14.59
N ASP A 86 17.95 -18.91 -14.23
CA ASP A 86 19.13 -18.43 -14.97
C ASP A 86 20.38 -18.27 -14.07
N PRO A 87 20.79 -19.31 -13.31
CA PRO A 87 21.90 -19.17 -12.39
C PRO A 87 23.25 -19.21 -13.14
N PRO A 88 24.21 -18.29 -12.83
CA PRO A 88 25.49 -18.20 -13.56
C PRO A 88 26.32 -19.49 -13.52
N ASN A 89 26.25 -20.22 -12.40
CA ASN A 89 26.99 -21.44 -12.16
C ASN A 89 26.45 -22.67 -12.93
N ALA A 90 25.29 -22.57 -13.57
CA ALA A 90 24.73 -23.60 -14.44
C ALA A 90 24.75 -23.20 -15.93
N GLY A 91 25.57 -22.21 -16.30
CA GLY A 91 25.67 -21.72 -17.68
C GLY A 91 24.67 -20.62 -18.05
N GLY A 92 23.95 -20.08 -17.06
CA GLY A 92 23.06 -18.94 -17.21
C GLY A 92 23.79 -17.59 -17.25
N THR A 93 23.05 -16.52 -17.55
CA THR A 93 23.57 -15.14 -17.60
C THR A 93 23.57 -14.44 -16.24
N GLY A 94 22.86 -14.97 -15.25
CA GLY A 94 22.71 -14.34 -13.94
C GLY A 94 21.67 -13.24 -13.91
N GLN A 95 20.57 -13.40 -14.65
CA GLN A 95 19.51 -12.40 -14.73
C GLN A 95 18.99 -11.99 -13.33
N THR A 96 18.85 -10.68 -13.12
CA THR A 96 18.17 -10.10 -11.96
C THR A 96 16.81 -9.58 -12.39
N ILE A 97 15.78 -9.93 -11.62
CA ILE A 97 14.39 -9.52 -11.80
C ILE A 97 14.11 -8.34 -10.88
N GLU A 98 13.42 -7.32 -11.38
CA GLU A 98 12.88 -6.21 -10.60
C GLU A 98 11.36 -6.18 -10.78
N ILE A 99 10.63 -6.17 -9.67
CA ILE A 99 9.19 -5.92 -9.65
C ILE A 99 8.93 -4.62 -8.90
N GLU A 100 8.00 -3.81 -9.38
CA GLU A 100 7.64 -2.53 -8.77
C GLU A 100 6.12 -2.32 -8.75
N MET A 101 5.64 -1.51 -7.81
CA MET A 101 4.23 -1.19 -7.68
C MET A 101 4.04 0.18 -7.03
N SER A 102 3.09 0.93 -7.56
CA SER A 102 2.44 2.07 -6.90
C SER A 102 0.92 1.86 -6.97
N GLN A 103 0.18 2.44 -6.03
CA GLN A 103 -1.27 2.25 -5.97
C GLN A 103 -1.98 3.52 -5.52
N ILE A 104 -3.17 3.73 -6.06
CA ILE A 104 -4.11 4.77 -5.63
C ILE A 104 -5.39 4.07 -5.20
N ASP A 105 -5.94 4.48 -4.05
CA ASP A 105 -7.25 4.07 -3.57
C ASP A 105 -8.11 5.31 -3.29
N ILE A 106 -9.37 5.28 -3.73
CA ILE A 106 -10.33 6.36 -3.61
C ILE A 106 -11.65 5.77 -3.14
N GLN A 107 -12.16 6.29 -2.03
CA GLN A 107 -13.42 5.85 -1.43
C GLN A 107 -14.32 7.05 -1.13
N ALA A 108 -15.61 6.91 -1.40
CA ALA A 108 -16.64 7.84 -0.98
C ALA A 108 -17.81 7.08 -0.36
N GLY A 109 -18.49 7.69 0.62
CA GLY A 109 -19.63 7.09 1.30
C GLY A 109 -20.60 8.13 1.83
N TRP A 110 -21.86 7.74 1.99
CA TRP A 110 -22.93 8.54 2.57
C TRP A 110 -23.56 7.79 3.73
N ALA A 111 -23.82 8.46 4.85
CA ALA A 111 -24.45 7.85 6.01
C ALA A 111 -25.62 8.69 6.55
N TRP A 112 -26.65 7.99 7.04
CA TRP A 112 -27.80 8.56 7.75
C TRP A 112 -27.70 8.21 9.23
N LYS A 113 -27.87 9.22 10.09
CA LYS A 113 -27.91 9.11 11.55
C LYS A 113 -29.37 9.16 12.00
N PHE A 114 -29.82 8.15 12.73
CA PHE A 114 -31.18 7.99 13.24
C PHE A 114 -31.27 8.40 14.70
#